data_AF-A0A7W9W7R3-F1
#
_entry.id   AF-A0A7W9W7R3-F1
#
_cell.length_a   1.000
_cell.length_b   1.000
_cell.length_c   1.000
_cell.angle_alpha   90.00
_cell.angle_beta   90.00
_cell.angle_gamma   90.00
#
_symmetry.space_group_name_H-M   'P 1'
#
loop_
_entity.id
_entity.type
_entity.pdbx_description
1 polymer ?
#
loop_
_entity_poly.entity_id
_entity_poly.type
_entity_poly.pdbx_seq_one_letter_code
_entity_poly.pdbx_strand_id
1 'polypeptide(L)'
;MHKALTNKPVFDSEKTLWRMREWKTLPTPPGMDRIVVEWCVTYGPKVFIYHPVKRILGFDTCEGYGDGTSDERWADLLEFEYVPQVVKALEGAGYRVQTICADQRPVQAMRQRRRDTEKLAASRGAHHGHH
;
A
#
# COMPACT_ATOMS: atom_id res chain seq x y z
N MET A 1 3.05 -8.94 -22.80
CA MET A 1 2.70 -7.60 -22.25
C MET A 1 1.67 -7.78 -21.15
N HIS A 2 2.03 -7.60 -19.87
CA HIS A 2 1.05 -7.60 -18.79
C HIS A 2 0.18 -6.33 -18.92
N LYS A 3 -1.16 -6.49 -18.95
CA LYS A 3 -2.10 -5.35 -18.98
C LYS A 3 -1.91 -4.48 -17.73
N ALA A 4 -1.83 -3.17 -17.90
CA ALA A 4 -1.79 -2.22 -16.79
C ALA A 4 -3.05 -2.34 -15.92
N LEU A 5 -2.95 -2.03 -14.62
CA LEU A 5 -4.12 -1.86 -13.75
C LEU A 5 -4.97 -0.70 -14.31
N THR A 6 -6.23 -0.98 -14.64
CA THR A 6 -7.15 0.00 -15.26
C THR A 6 -7.78 0.95 -14.25
N ASN A 7 -7.98 0.53 -13.00
CA ASN A 7 -8.56 1.34 -11.93
C ASN A 7 -7.55 1.55 -10.80
N LYS A 8 -6.62 2.49 -10.98
CA LYS A 8 -5.67 2.87 -9.92
C LYS A 8 -6.34 3.85 -8.94
N PRO A 9 -6.08 3.75 -7.63
CA PRO A 9 -6.56 4.70 -6.66
C PRO A 9 -5.83 6.03 -6.82
N VAL A 10 -6.60 7.11 -6.76
CA VAL A 10 -6.07 8.48 -6.70
C VAL A 10 -6.08 8.90 -5.24
N PHE A 11 -4.92 9.34 -4.75
CA PHE A 11 -4.82 9.83 -3.37
C PHE A 11 -5.34 11.27 -3.27
N ASP A 12 -6.36 11.46 -2.45
CA ASP A 12 -6.93 12.78 -2.14
C ASP A 12 -6.37 13.27 -0.80
N SER A 13 -5.32 14.09 -0.86
CA SER A 13 -4.64 14.60 0.33
C SER A 13 -5.52 15.54 1.16
N GLU A 14 -6.33 16.37 0.51
CA GLU A 14 -7.16 17.38 1.19
C GLU A 14 -8.25 16.70 2.03
N LYS A 15 -8.98 15.75 1.42
CA LYS A 15 -9.99 14.95 2.11
C LYS A 15 -9.37 14.13 3.24
N THR A 16 -8.19 13.56 3.03
CA THR A 16 -7.47 12.77 4.03
C THR A 16 -7.10 13.63 5.24
N LEU A 17 -6.47 14.79 5.02
CA LEU A 17 -6.08 15.70 6.09
C LEU A 17 -7.29 16.28 6.82
N TRP A 18 -8.39 16.55 6.11
CA TRP A 18 -9.64 17.02 6.72
C TRP A 18 -10.24 15.99 7.70
N ARG A 19 -10.18 14.69 7.37
CA ARG A 19 -10.59 13.61 8.28
C ARG A 19 -9.69 13.49 9.51
N MET A 20 -8.42 13.86 9.38
CA MET A 20 -7.40 13.75 10.44
C MET A 20 -7.25 15.01 11.31
N ARG A 21 -7.99 16.10 11.02
CA ARG A 21 -7.83 17.40 11.70
C ARG A 21 -7.92 17.29 13.23
N GLU A 22 -8.76 16.40 13.73
CA GLU A 22 -9.03 16.24 15.17
C GLU A 22 -8.00 15.34 15.84
N TRP A 23 -7.07 14.74 15.08
CA TRP A 23 -6.10 13.81 15.65
C TRP A 23 -4.96 14.51 16.37
N LYS A 24 -4.66 15.77 16.01
CA LYS A 24 -3.63 16.58 16.70
C LYS A 24 -4.01 16.92 18.15
N THR A 25 -5.30 16.86 18.48
CA THR A 25 -5.80 17.14 19.84
C THR A 25 -5.99 15.87 20.67
N LEU A 26 -5.71 14.68 20.10
CA LEU A 26 -5.84 13.43 20.83
C LEU A 26 -4.73 13.31 21.89
N PRO A 27 -5.07 12.92 23.13
CA PRO A 27 -4.07 12.65 24.15
C PRO A 27 -3.21 11.47 23.68
N THR A 28 -1.92 11.74 23.52
CA THR A 28 -0.98 10.80 22.92
C THR A 28 0.08 10.41 23.93
N PRO A 29 0.09 9.13 24.38
CA PRO A 29 1.13 8.63 25.26
C PRO A 29 2.53 8.80 24.64
N PRO A 30 3.58 8.92 25.46
CA PRO A 30 4.95 8.92 24.97
C PRO A 30 5.22 7.72 24.04
N GLY A 31 5.76 7.98 22.85
CA GLY A 31 6.06 6.95 21.86
C GLY A 31 4.90 6.53 20.94
N MET A 32 3.70 7.07 21.13
CA MET A 32 2.52 6.83 20.27
C MET A 32 2.17 8.04 19.36
N ASP A 33 3.13 8.93 19.13
CA ASP A 33 3.00 10.16 18.34
C ASP A 33 3.06 9.94 16.82
N ARG A 34 2.85 8.70 16.39
CA ARG A 34 2.96 8.29 14.99
C ARG A 34 1.58 7.95 14.44
N ILE A 35 1.28 8.43 13.25
CA ILE A 35 0.16 7.95 12.45
C ILE A 35 0.57 6.66 11.76
N VAL A 36 -0.26 5.64 11.86
CA VAL A 36 -0.01 4.37 11.19
C VAL A 36 -0.71 4.35 9.84
N VAL A 37 0.05 4.02 8.81
CA VAL A 37 -0.44 3.71 7.46
C VAL A 37 -0.22 2.21 7.26
N GLU A 38 -1.29 1.44 7.44
CA GLU A 38 -1.30 0.00 7.28
C GLU A 38 -1.87 -0.35 5.91
N TRP A 39 -1.20 -1.20 5.14
CA TRP A 39 -1.67 -1.60 3.82
C TRP A 39 -1.66 -3.11 3.62
N CYS A 40 -2.59 -3.58 2.81
CA CYS A 40 -2.75 -4.98 2.45
C CYS A 40 -3.36 -5.12 1.05
N VAL A 41 -3.18 -6.29 0.45
CA VAL A 41 -3.74 -6.73 -0.82
C VAL A 41 -4.46 -8.07 -0.70
N THR A 42 -4.26 -8.88 0.37
CA THR A 42 -4.82 -10.24 0.49
C THR A 42 -6.33 -10.29 0.28
N TYR A 43 -7.05 -9.31 0.83
CA TYR A 43 -8.51 -9.21 0.74
C TYR A 43 -8.96 -8.11 -0.23
N GLY A 44 -8.12 -7.77 -1.21
CA GLY A 44 -8.24 -6.56 -2.02
C GLY A 44 -7.31 -5.45 -1.53
N PRO A 45 -7.06 -4.42 -2.36
CA PRO A 45 -6.17 -3.33 -2.02
C PRO A 45 -6.79 -2.46 -0.91
N LYS A 46 -6.10 -2.37 0.23
CA LYS A 46 -6.50 -1.53 1.35
C LYS A 46 -5.31 -0.71 1.83
N VAL A 47 -5.57 0.55 2.15
CA VAL A 47 -4.61 1.45 2.80
C VAL A 47 -5.34 2.17 3.92
N PHE A 48 -5.22 1.60 5.11
CA PHE A 48 -5.90 2.02 6.32
C PHE A 48 -5.01 2.95 7.14
N ILE A 49 -5.48 4.19 7.32
CA ILE A 49 -4.77 5.24 8.07
C ILE A 49 -5.43 5.40 9.42
N TYR A 50 -4.66 5.36 10.52
CA TYR A 50 -5.22 5.48 11.86
C TYR A 50 -4.25 6.06 12.90
N HIS A 51 -4.83 6.65 13.95
CA HIS A 51 -4.09 7.04 15.15
C HIS A 51 -3.95 5.82 16.09
N PRO A 52 -2.74 5.50 16.63
CA PRO A 52 -2.49 4.28 17.39
C PRO A 52 -3.33 4.18 18.67
N VAL A 53 -3.61 5.32 19.32
CA VAL A 53 -4.46 5.39 20.52
C VAL A 53 -5.95 5.15 20.22
N LYS A 54 -6.41 5.48 18.99
CA LYS A 54 -7.82 5.40 18.60
C LYS A 54 -7.97 4.86 17.19
N ARG A 55 -7.65 3.57 17.00
CA ARG A 55 -7.75 2.89 15.71
C ARG A 55 -9.15 2.96 15.09
N ILE A 56 -10.20 3.01 15.91
CA ILE A 56 -11.60 3.12 15.47
C ILE A 56 -11.91 4.38 14.64
N LEU A 57 -11.10 5.44 14.79
CA LEU A 57 -11.23 6.65 13.98
C LEU A 57 -10.55 6.54 12.62
N GLY A 58 -9.82 5.44 12.38
CA GLY A 58 -9.13 5.21 11.13
C GLY A 58 -10.08 5.00 9.96
N PHE A 59 -9.53 5.12 8.76
CA PHE A 59 -10.30 4.99 7.53
C PHE A 59 -9.46 4.38 6.40
N ASP A 60 -10.13 3.69 5.49
CA ASP A 60 -9.52 3.13 4.29
C ASP A 60 -9.55 4.15 3.14
N THR A 61 -8.40 4.39 2.53
CA THR A 61 -8.25 5.29 1.38
C THR A 61 -8.41 4.58 0.04
N CYS A 62 -8.40 3.24 0.05
CA CYS A 62 -8.71 2.40 -1.11
C CYS A 62 -10.12 1.79 -1.02
N GLU A 63 -11.00 2.34 -0.18
CA GLU A 63 -12.40 1.92 -0.10
C GLU A 63 -13.05 1.96 -1.50
N GLY A 64 -13.66 0.85 -1.90
CA GLY A 64 -14.33 0.72 -3.21
C GLY A 64 -13.43 0.21 -4.35
N TYR A 65 -12.13 0.00 -4.14
CA TYR A 65 -11.24 -0.59 -5.17
C TYR A 65 -11.27 -2.13 -5.25
N GLY A 66 -12.26 -2.74 -4.59
CA GLY A 66 -12.75 -4.10 -4.85
C GLY A 66 -12.25 -5.15 -3.86
N ASP A 67 -13.19 -5.73 -3.10
CA ASP A 67 -12.96 -6.98 -2.38
C ASP A 67 -12.73 -8.10 -3.41
N GLY A 68 -11.53 -8.69 -3.43
CA GLY A 68 -11.21 -9.85 -4.27
C GLY A 68 -10.28 -9.61 -5.48
N THR A 69 -9.76 -8.39 -5.68
CA THR A 69 -8.67 -8.16 -6.66
C THR A 69 -7.32 -8.07 -5.95
N SER A 70 -6.75 -9.24 -5.61
CA SER A 70 -5.48 -9.38 -4.89
C SER A 70 -4.39 -9.90 -5.82
N ASP A 71 -3.83 -9.03 -6.65
CA ASP A 71 -2.74 -9.38 -7.57
C ASP A 71 -1.43 -8.66 -7.19
N GLU A 72 -0.30 -9.22 -7.62
CA GLU A 72 1.06 -8.74 -7.35
C GLU A 72 1.25 -7.29 -7.83
N ARG A 73 0.54 -6.90 -8.89
CA ARG A 73 0.50 -5.52 -9.41
C ARG A 73 -0.07 -4.53 -8.40
N TRP A 74 -1.05 -4.94 -7.59
CA TRP A 74 -1.57 -4.11 -6.51
C TRP A 74 -0.55 -3.97 -5.39
N ALA A 75 0.20 -5.02 -5.07
CA ALA A 75 1.26 -4.94 -4.07
C ALA A 75 2.35 -3.95 -4.51
N ASP A 76 2.80 -4.04 -5.76
CA ASP A 76 3.79 -3.10 -6.31
C ASP A 76 3.24 -1.66 -6.36
N LEU A 77 1.99 -1.48 -6.80
CA LEU A 77 1.34 -0.16 -6.85
C LEU A 77 1.23 0.46 -5.46
N LEU A 78 0.75 -0.29 -4.47
CA LEU A 78 0.58 0.22 -3.11
C LEU A 78 1.95 0.53 -2.49
N GLU A 79 2.92 -0.36 -2.58
CA GLU A 79 4.22 -0.19 -1.91
C GLU A 79 5.08 0.92 -2.52
N PHE A 80 5.13 1.02 -3.85
CA PHE A 80 6.08 1.90 -4.52
C PHE A 80 5.47 3.19 -5.07
N GLU A 81 4.16 3.23 -5.33
CA GLU A 81 3.50 4.41 -5.87
C GLU A 81 2.57 5.07 -4.83
N TYR A 82 1.59 4.34 -4.30
CA TYR A 82 0.49 4.94 -3.55
C TYR A 82 0.84 5.26 -2.08
N VAL A 83 1.36 4.29 -1.32
CA VAL A 83 1.73 4.49 0.09
C VAL A 83 2.79 5.58 0.25
N PRO A 84 3.83 5.69 -0.60
CA PRO A 84 4.76 6.82 -0.55
C PRO A 84 4.10 8.20 -0.74
N GLN A 85 3.08 8.30 -1.59
CA GLN A 85 2.31 9.55 -1.75
C GLN A 85 1.54 9.91 -0.47
N VAL A 86 0.89 8.91 0.14
CA VAL A 86 0.20 9.08 1.43
C VAL A 86 1.19 9.57 2.50
N VAL A 87 2.32 8.86 2.67
CA VAL A 87 3.36 9.21 3.65
C VAL A 87 3.84 10.64 3.44
N LYS A 88 4.21 11.01 2.21
CA LYS A 88 4.70 12.35 1.89
C LYS A 88 3.69 13.45 2.26
N ALA A 89 2.40 13.24 2.00
CA ALA A 89 1.37 14.21 2.33
C ALA A 89 1.15 14.36 3.85
N LEU A 90 1.17 13.24 4.57
CA LEU A 90 1.03 13.25 6.03
C LEU A 90 2.24 13.89 6.72
N GLU A 91 3.45 13.55 6.30
CA GLU A 91 4.68 14.17 6.80
C GLU A 91 4.72 15.66 6.48
N GLY A 92 4.30 16.06 5.27
CA GLY A 92 4.14 17.47 4.89
C GLY A 92 3.16 18.25 5.76
N ALA A 93 2.16 17.58 6.35
CA ALA A 93 1.20 18.15 7.29
C ALA A 93 1.68 18.13 8.77
N GLY A 94 2.90 17.64 9.01
CA GLY A 94 3.56 17.60 10.31
C GLY A 94 3.27 16.34 11.14
N TYR A 95 2.75 15.27 10.54
CA TYR A 95 2.59 13.99 11.23
C TYR A 95 3.87 13.15 11.11
N ARG A 96 4.22 12.42 12.17
CA ARG A 96 5.20 11.33 12.06
C ARG A 96 4.48 10.09 11.56
N VAL A 97 5.01 9.41 10.55
CA VAL A 97 4.31 8.27 9.93
C VAL A 97 5.06 6.97 10.20
N GLN A 98 4.29 5.91 10.46
CA GLN A 98 4.77 4.53 10.48
C GLN A 98 4.01 3.74 9.43
N THR A 99 4.74 3.10 8.52
CA THR A 99 4.14 2.25 7.48
C THR A 99 4.21 0.78 7.88
N ILE A 100 3.12 0.04 7.70
CA ILE A 100 3.04 -1.40 7.99
C ILE A 100 2.43 -2.12 6.78
N CYS A 101 3.11 -3.14 6.26
CA CYS A 101 2.51 -4.11 5.35
C CYS A 101 1.90 -5.24 6.19
N ALA A 102 0.59 -5.41 6.16
CA ALA A 102 -0.10 -6.48 6.90
C ALA A 102 0.10 -7.87 6.26
N ASP A 103 0.51 -7.90 4.98
CA ASP A 103 0.61 -9.11 4.15
C ASP A 103 2.04 -9.60 3.92
N GLN A 104 2.94 -9.44 4.89
CA GLN A 104 4.38 -9.71 4.69
C GLN A 104 4.66 -11.09 4.04
N ARG A 105 3.93 -12.14 4.43
CA ARG A 105 4.09 -13.49 3.84
C ARG A 105 3.48 -13.60 2.43
N PRO A 106 2.21 -13.22 2.19
CA PRO A 106 1.63 -13.20 0.84
C PRO A 106 2.44 -12.38 -0.17
N VAL A 107 2.90 -11.18 0.19
CA VAL A 107 3.68 -10.29 -0.71
C VAL A 107 5.02 -10.92 -1.07
N GLN A 108 5.71 -11.53 -0.11
CA GLN A 108 6.96 -12.25 -0.37
C GLN A 108 6.76 -13.45 -1.31
N ALA A 109 5.68 -14.22 -1.11
CA ALA A 109 5.34 -15.35 -1.98
C ALA A 109 5.01 -14.90 -3.41
N MET A 110 4.26 -13.81 -3.56
CA MET A 110 3.98 -13.18 -4.86
C MET A 110 5.27 -12.80 -5.59
N ARG A 111 6.15 -12.07 -4.90
CA ARG A 111 7.46 -11.67 -5.44
C ARG A 111 8.32 -12.86 -5.85
N GLN A 112 8.25 -13.96 -5.10
CA GLN A 112 8.99 -15.18 -5.45
C GLN A 112 8.45 -15.80 -6.74
N ARG A 113 7.12 -15.91 -6.90
CA ARG A 113 6.50 -16.40 -8.14
C ARG A 113 6.89 -15.59 -9.37
N ARG A 114 6.94 -14.25 -9.25
CA ARG A 114 7.42 -13.38 -10.33
C ARG A 114 8.86 -13.68 -10.74
N ARG A 115 9.78 -13.78 -9.77
CA ARG A 115 11.18 -14.13 -10.03
C ARG A 115 11.31 -15.48 -10.73
N ASP A 116 10.52 -16.46 -10.32
CA ASP A 116 10.56 -17.80 -10.92
C ASP A 116 10.00 -17.78 -12.35
N THR A 117 8.95 -17.00 -12.61
CA THR A 117 8.39 -16.81 -13.95
C THR A 117 9.35 -16.07 -14.88
N GLU A 118 10.01 -15.01 -14.39
CA GLU A 118 11.02 -14.25 -15.14
C GLU A 118 12.24 -15.13 -15.49
N LYS A 119 12.72 -15.97 -14.56
CA LYS A 119 13.79 -16.94 -14.81
C LYS A 119 13.41 -17.96 -15.87
N LEU A 120 12.18 -18.48 -15.83
CA LEU A 120 11.66 -19.42 -16.82
C LEU A 120 11.47 -18.78 -18.20
N ALA A 121 11.09 -17.50 -18.26
CA ALA A 121 10.99 -16.75 -19.51
C ALA A 121 12.38 -16.48 -20.12
N ALA A 122 13.37 -16.11 -19.28
CA ALA A 122 14.74 -15.87 -19.71
C ALA A 122 15.40 -17.16 -20.24
N SER A 123 15.18 -18.31 -19.60
CA SER A 123 15.73 -19.59 -20.07
C SER A 123 15.10 -20.06 -21.39
N ARG A 124 13.81 -19.77 -21.62
CA ARG A 124 13.13 -20.06 -22.90
C ARG A 124 13.54 -19.12 -24.04
N GLY A 125 13.79 -17.85 -23.75
CA GLY A 125 14.26 -16.87 -24.73
C GLY A 125 15.71 -17.12 -25.20
N ALA A 126 16.57 -17.60 -24.30
CA ALA A 126 17.96 -17.94 -24.64
C ALA A 126 18.09 -19.11 -25.63
N HIS A 127 17.10 -20.01 -25.72
CA HIS A 127 17.14 -21.16 -26.62
C HIS A 127 16.68 -20.88 -28.06
N HIS A 128 16.12 -19.71 -28.37
CA HIS A 128 15.65 -19.35 -29.72
C HIS A 128 16.62 -18.45 -30.51
N GLY A 129 17.80 -18.14 -29.97
CA GLY A 129 18.79 -17.25 -30.59
C GLY A 129 19.90 -17.94 -31.40
N HIS A 130 19.87 -19.26 -31.53
CA HIS A 130 20.85 -20.03 -32.33
C HIS A 130 20.09 -20.82 -33.39
N HIS A 131 19.82 -20.24 -34.55
CA HIS A 131 19.63 -20.97 -35.81
C HIS A 131 19.76 -20.02 -37.00
#